data_AF-A0AAD2G5T2-F1
#
_entry.id   AF-A0AAD2G5T2-F1
#
_cell.length_a   1.000
_cell.length_b   1.000
_cell.length_c   1.000
_cell.angle_alpha   90.00
_cell.angle_beta   90.00
_cell.angle_gamma   90.00
#
_symmetry.space_group_name_H-M   'P 1'
#
loop_
_entity.id
_entity.type
_entity.pdbx_description
1 polymer ?
#
loop_
_entity_poly.entity_id
_entity_poly.type
_entity_poly.pdbx_seq_one_letter_code
_entity_poly.pdbx_strand_id
1 'polypeptide(L)'
;MMTTVNPVNDSDVLLGKGKGLYEHSGNQRYRTWVAQTYPKYDAADSNASKMEIARSLVLKVPKQNPPGRFLGYDDKKQLYELNLEDKGDMKEAIAKTRRDFNNHRAYLKKATGHFKVNHCLEVVTKAEKKLEKARAELNAAKAELEKALQENEDAYSVEGDGTDDEENCGSPEIGYGSNLSQGERSPMPTLEELVGEDWVDAVMVAGCGEPPATTTTGTPSILVK
;
A
#
# COMPACT_ATOMS: atom_id res chain seq x y z
N MET A 1 27.09 22.03 -32.61
CA MET A 1 28.39 21.34 -32.44
C MET A 1 28.19 20.32 -31.33
N MET A 2 28.54 19.06 -31.54
CA MET A 2 28.41 18.02 -30.50
C MET A 2 29.56 18.20 -29.50
N THR A 3 29.22 18.40 -28.23
CA THR A 3 30.21 18.56 -27.16
C THR A 3 30.68 17.18 -26.70
N THR A 4 31.95 16.86 -26.93
CA THR A 4 32.56 15.64 -26.39
C THR A 4 32.69 15.78 -24.87
N VAL A 5 32.23 14.78 -24.13
CA VAL A 5 32.21 14.81 -22.66
C VAL A 5 33.16 13.79 -22.05
N ASN A 6 34.08 14.27 -21.20
CA ASN A 6 34.92 13.44 -20.33
C ASN A 6 35.40 14.31 -19.14
N PRO A 7 35.30 13.88 -17.86
CA PRO A 7 34.79 12.58 -17.37
C PRO A 7 33.26 12.48 -17.32
N VAL A 8 32.78 11.22 -17.35
CA VAL A 8 31.40 10.85 -17.03
C VAL A 8 31.19 10.94 -15.52
N ASN A 9 30.10 11.56 -15.09
CA ASN A 9 29.72 11.69 -13.70
C ASN A 9 28.73 10.60 -13.27
N ASP A 10 28.68 10.27 -11.99
CA ASP A 10 27.73 9.30 -11.42
C ASP A 10 26.26 9.69 -11.58
N SER A 11 25.96 10.98 -11.73
CA SER A 11 24.61 11.48 -12.02
C SER A 11 24.22 11.35 -13.49
N ASP A 12 25.16 11.03 -14.39
CA ASP A 12 24.91 10.96 -15.83
C ASP A 12 24.13 9.69 -16.21
N VAL A 13 23.21 9.87 -17.17
CA VAL A 13 22.35 8.81 -17.71
C VAL A 13 22.86 8.45 -19.10
N LEU A 14 23.43 7.26 -19.21
CA LEU A 14 24.03 6.76 -20.44
C LEU A 14 22.97 6.11 -21.34
N LEU A 15 22.87 6.58 -22.58
CA LEU A 15 22.07 5.98 -23.64
C LEU A 15 22.83 4.83 -24.29
N GLY A 16 22.13 3.75 -24.64
CA GLY A 16 22.70 2.61 -25.35
C GLY A 16 22.26 1.25 -24.81
N LYS A 17 23.03 0.21 -25.16
CA LYS A 17 22.85 -1.17 -24.71
C LYS A 17 24.20 -1.71 -24.23
N GLY A 18 24.20 -2.53 -23.17
CA GLY A 18 25.40 -3.18 -22.66
C GLY A 18 25.45 -3.26 -21.15
N LYS A 19 26.26 -4.18 -20.62
CA LYS A 19 26.38 -4.44 -19.18
C LYS A 19 26.94 -3.23 -18.42
N GLY A 20 28.02 -2.62 -18.91
CA GLY A 20 28.63 -1.45 -18.26
C GLY A 20 27.68 -0.24 -18.17
N LEU A 21 26.90 0.03 -19.22
CA LEU A 21 25.88 1.08 -19.19
C LEU A 21 24.73 0.74 -18.25
N TYR A 22 24.35 -0.55 -18.18
CA TYR A 22 23.31 -0.99 -17.28
C TYR A 22 23.71 -0.77 -15.81
N GLU A 23 24.97 -1.06 -15.47
CA GLU A 23 25.51 -0.96 -14.11
C GLU A 23 25.89 0.46 -13.69
N HIS A 24 25.91 1.43 -14.61
CA HIS A 24 26.19 2.83 -14.28
C HIS A 24 25.26 3.38 -13.20
N SER A 25 25.83 4.05 -12.19
CA SER A 25 25.14 4.60 -11.01
C SER A 25 23.95 5.49 -11.39
N GLY A 26 24.13 6.39 -12.36
CA GLY A 26 23.06 7.25 -12.87
C GLY A 26 21.94 6.48 -13.57
N ASN A 27 22.26 5.40 -14.29
CA ASN A 27 21.25 4.54 -14.92
C ASN A 27 20.48 3.69 -13.91
N GLN A 28 21.13 3.23 -12.83
CA GLN A 28 20.45 2.54 -11.73
C GLN A 28 19.43 3.48 -11.07
N ARG A 29 19.86 4.69 -10.71
CA ARG A 29 19.00 5.72 -10.12
C ARG A 29 17.83 6.10 -11.04
N TYR A 30 18.11 6.26 -12.33
CA TYR A 30 17.10 6.54 -13.34
C TYR A 30 16.03 5.44 -13.40
N ARG A 31 16.44 4.16 -13.37
CA ARG A 31 15.49 3.02 -13.34
C ARG A 31 14.61 3.03 -12.10
N THR A 32 15.12 3.44 -10.94
CA THR A 32 14.32 3.62 -9.73
C THR A 32 13.24 4.67 -9.93
N TRP A 33 13.56 5.81 -10.54
CA TRP A 33 12.55 6.83 -10.85
C TRP A 33 11.53 6.36 -11.88
N VAL A 34 11.97 5.61 -12.89
CA VAL A 34 11.08 4.97 -13.87
C VAL A 34 10.10 4.05 -13.15
N ALA A 35 10.57 3.19 -12.24
CA ALA A 35 9.71 2.29 -11.47
C ALA A 35 8.70 3.05 -10.60
N GLN A 36 9.13 4.12 -9.89
CA GLN A 36 8.24 4.96 -9.08
C GLN A 36 7.19 5.71 -9.92
N THR A 37 7.53 6.08 -11.15
CA THR A 37 6.64 6.85 -12.04
C THR A 37 5.76 5.94 -12.89
N TYR A 38 6.13 4.66 -13.04
CA TYR A 38 5.44 3.71 -13.90
C TYR A 38 3.93 3.61 -13.64
N PRO A 39 3.41 3.56 -12.39
CA PRO A 39 1.96 3.50 -12.15
C PRO A 39 1.20 4.66 -12.81
N LYS A 40 1.75 5.88 -12.75
CA LYS A 40 1.16 7.05 -13.41
C LYS A 40 1.21 6.95 -14.93
N TYR A 41 2.31 6.40 -15.47
CA TYR A 41 2.46 6.17 -16.90
C TYR A 41 1.49 5.10 -17.44
N ASP A 42 1.30 4.02 -16.69
CA ASP A 42 0.43 2.90 -17.07
C ASP A 42 -1.05 3.29 -16.99
N ALA A 43 -1.44 4.07 -15.98
CA ALA A 43 -2.78 4.61 -15.81
C ALA A 43 -3.14 5.75 -16.78
N ALA A 44 -2.20 6.26 -17.57
CA ALA A 44 -2.47 7.35 -18.49
C ALA A 44 -3.21 6.88 -19.75
N ASP A 45 -4.35 7.51 -20.03
CA ASP A 45 -5.24 7.14 -21.15
C ASP A 45 -4.72 7.58 -22.52
N SER A 46 -3.96 8.68 -22.58
CA SER A 46 -3.53 9.30 -23.83
C SER A 46 -2.02 9.20 -24.08
N ASN A 47 -1.65 9.13 -25.36
CA ASN A 47 -0.23 9.20 -25.77
C ASN A 47 0.41 10.54 -25.42
N ALA A 48 -0.36 11.62 -25.37
CA ALA A 48 0.10 12.94 -24.96
C ALA A 48 0.50 12.95 -23.48
N SER A 49 -0.38 12.45 -22.60
CA SER A 49 -0.11 12.32 -21.16
C SER A 49 1.10 11.41 -20.90
N LYS A 50 1.22 10.29 -21.63
CA LYS A 50 2.41 9.41 -21.57
C LYS A 50 3.70 10.12 -21.97
N MET A 51 3.62 11.02 -22.95
CA MET A 51 4.76 11.82 -23.39
C MET A 51 5.14 12.87 -22.35
N GLU A 52 4.18 13.54 -21.72
CA GLU A 52 4.43 14.51 -20.64
C GLU A 52 5.07 13.86 -19.43
N ILE A 53 4.56 12.69 -19.02
CA ILE A 53 5.15 11.90 -17.93
C ILE A 53 6.61 11.54 -18.27
N ALA A 54 6.89 11.03 -19.47
CA ALA A 54 8.24 10.72 -19.89
C ALA A 54 9.15 11.97 -19.94
N ARG A 55 8.63 13.11 -20.41
CA ARG A 55 9.35 14.38 -20.45
C ARG A 55 9.69 14.89 -19.05
N SER A 56 8.77 14.75 -18.10
CA SER A 56 8.99 15.16 -16.70
C SER A 56 10.17 14.41 -16.05
N LEU A 57 10.33 13.11 -16.36
CA LEU A 57 11.47 12.31 -15.91
C LEU A 57 12.80 12.76 -16.53
N VAL A 58 12.80 13.03 -17.84
CA VAL A 58 13.99 13.52 -18.54
C VAL A 58 14.46 14.85 -17.94
N LEU A 59 13.53 15.79 -17.69
CA LEU A 59 13.82 17.09 -17.10
C LEU A 59 14.21 17.03 -15.61
N LYS A 60 14.09 15.87 -14.96
CA LYS A 60 14.54 15.65 -13.58
C LYS A 60 16.05 15.42 -13.49
N VAL A 61 16.65 14.83 -14.53
CA VAL A 61 18.09 14.47 -14.57
C VAL A 61 19.02 15.68 -14.39
N PRO A 62 18.85 16.81 -15.11
CA PRO A 62 19.70 17.99 -14.92
C PRO A 62 19.47 18.72 -13.59
N LYS A 63 18.35 18.45 -12.89
CA LYS A 63 18.02 19.06 -11.59
C LYS A 63 18.64 18.34 -10.39
N GLN A 64 19.48 17.33 -10.64
CA GLN A 64 20.20 16.62 -9.58
C GLN A 64 21.34 17.47 -9.00
N ASN A 65 21.87 17.03 -7.87
CA ASN A 65 23.10 17.56 -7.29
C ASN A 65 24.07 16.40 -7.02
N PRO A 66 25.18 16.25 -7.80
CA PRO A 66 25.57 17.08 -8.94
C PRO A 66 24.62 16.91 -10.15
N PRO A 67 24.52 17.92 -11.04
CA PRO A 67 23.64 17.86 -12.21
C PRO A 67 24.03 16.69 -13.10
N GLY A 68 23.04 15.89 -13.50
CA GLY A 68 23.21 14.78 -14.42
C GLY A 68 22.92 15.20 -15.86
N ARG A 69 23.51 14.49 -16.81
CA ARG A 69 23.30 14.71 -18.25
C ARG A 69 22.82 13.42 -18.93
N PHE A 70 22.21 13.56 -20.09
CA PHE A 70 22.00 12.41 -20.98
C PHE A 70 23.17 12.31 -21.93
N LEU A 71 23.87 11.17 -21.92
CA LEU A 71 25.04 10.97 -22.78
C LEU A 71 24.76 9.89 -23.81
N GLY A 72 24.95 10.23 -25.09
CA GLY A 72 24.86 9.34 -26.24
C GLY A 72 26.23 8.86 -26.70
N TYR A 73 26.24 7.86 -27.59
CA TYR A 73 27.45 7.39 -28.28
C TYR A 73 27.34 7.71 -29.76
N ASP A 74 28.33 8.40 -30.30
CA ASP A 74 28.46 8.63 -31.74
C ASP A 74 28.89 7.33 -32.46
N ASP A 75 28.84 7.31 -33.80
CA ASP A 75 29.28 6.20 -34.65
C ASP A 75 30.73 5.79 -34.36
N LYS A 76 31.54 6.75 -33.91
CA LYS A 76 32.94 6.56 -33.50
C LYS A 76 33.11 6.09 -32.05
N LYS A 77 32.00 5.74 -31.37
CA LYS A 77 31.94 5.35 -29.95
C LYS A 77 32.44 6.42 -28.98
N GLN A 78 32.38 7.69 -29.37
CA GLN A 78 32.67 8.82 -28.49
C GLN A 78 31.41 9.28 -27.77
N LEU A 79 31.55 9.64 -26.50
CA LEU A 79 30.44 10.15 -25.69
C LEU A 79 30.14 11.61 -26.05
N TYR A 80 28.87 11.89 -26.31
CA TYR A 80 28.37 13.25 -26.50
C TYR A 80 27.20 13.52 -25.55
N GLU A 81 27.08 14.77 -25.12
CA GLU A 81 25.93 15.22 -24.34
C GLU A 81 24.76 15.57 -25.28
N LEU A 82 23.57 15.09 -24.92
CA LEU A 82 22.33 15.45 -25.59
C LEU A 82 21.87 16.82 -25.09
N ASN A 83 21.57 17.73 -26.03
CA ASN A 83 21.00 19.02 -25.72
C ASN A 83 19.48 18.90 -25.57
N LEU A 84 18.99 18.93 -24.32
CA LEU A 84 17.56 18.79 -24.03
C LEU A 84 16.68 19.96 -24.54
N GLU A 85 17.28 21.05 -25.02
CA GLU A 85 16.55 22.13 -25.70
C GLU A 85 16.23 21.77 -27.16
N ASP A 86 17.04 20.91 -27.79
CA ASP A 86 16.77 20.40 -29.13
C ASP A 86 15.65 19.35 -29.07
N LYS A 87 14.67 19.49 -29.98
CA LYS A 87 13.57 18.54 -30.15
C LYS A 87 14.09 17.16 -30.55
N GLY A 88 15.20 17.08 -31.29
CA GLY A 88 15.82 15.81 -31.71
C GLY A 88 16.32 15.01 -30.51
N ASP A 89 17.20 15.62 -29.73
CA ASP A 89 17.82 15.03 -28.54
C ASP A 89 16.81 14.76 -27.42
N MET A 90 15.86 15.68 -27.19
CA MET A 90 14.76 15.44 -26.26
C MET A 90 13.93 14.21 -26.65
N LYS A 91 13.69 13.99 -27.95
CA LYS A 91 12.98 12.80 -28.44
C LYS A 91 13.77 11.53 -28.19
N GLU A 92 15.10 11.57 -28.32
CA GLU A 92 15.98 10.43 -28.02
C GLU A 92 15.96 10.08 -26.52
N ALA A 93 16.07 11.08 -25.65
CA ALA A 93 15.97 10.90 -24.20
C ALA A 93 14.61 10.32 -23.79
N ILE A 94 13.51 10.83 -24.36
CA ILE A 94 12.15 10.28 -24.15
C ILE A 94 12.04 8.84 -24.68
N ALA A 95 12.66 8.52 -25.81
CA ALA A 95 12.65 7.17 -26.36
C ALA A 95 13.33 6.16 -25.42
N LYS A 96 14.42 6.56 -24.75
CA LYS A 96 15.02 5.77 -23.66
C LYS A 96 14.03 5.55 -22.52
N THR A 97 13.37 6.60 -22.04
CA THR A 97 12.37 6.48 -20.95
C THR A 97 11.25 5.51 -21.30
N ARG A 98 10.71 5.59 -22.53
CA ARG A 98 9.68 4.66 -23.02
C ARG A 98 10.19 3.22 -23.05
N ARG A 99 11.43 3.00 -23.50
CA ARG A 99 12.06 1.68 -23.48
C ARG A 99 12.17 1.15 -22.05
N ASP A 100 12.57 2.00 -21.11
CA ASP A 100 12.70 1.63 -19.70
C ASP A 100 11.34 1.32 -19.07
N PHE A 101 10.28 2.07 -19.37
CA PHE A 101 8.91 1.73 -18.96
C PHE A 101 8.45 0.37 -19.51
N ASN A 102 8.73 0.08 -20.80
CA ASN A 102 8.38 -1.21 -21.39
C ASN A 102 9.17 -2.37 -20.76
N ASN A 103 10.45 -2.16 -20.46
CA ASN A 103 11.28 -3.13 -19.74
C ASN A 103 10.73 -3.37 -18.32
N HIS A 104 10.33 -2.31 -17.62
CA HIS A 104 9.71 -2.41 -16.29
C HIS A 104 8.39 -3.19 -16.36
N ARG A 105 7.52 -2.90 -17.34
CA ARG A 105 6.30 -3.68 -17.58
C ARG A 105 6.59 -5.16 -17.80
N ALA A 106 7.61 -5.49 -18.59
CA ALA A 106 8.03 -6.87 -18.83
C ALA A 106 8.55 -7.54 -17.56
N TYR A 107 9.29 -6.82 -16.73
CA TYR A 107 9.73 -7.30 -15.41
C TYR A 107 8.53 -7.58 -14.50
N LEU A 108 7.58 -6.65 -14.39
CA LEU A 108 6.36 -6.83 -13.61
C LEU A 108 5.56 -8.04 -14.09
N LYS A 109 5.38 -8.22 -15.40
CA LYS A 109 4.70 -9.40 -15.95
C LYS A 109 5.39 -10.72 -15.61
N LYS A 110 6.72 -10.75 -15.53
CA LYS A 110 7.47 -11.94 -15.10
C LYS A 110 7.31 -12.20 -13.61
N ALA A 111 7.35 -11.15 -12.79
CA ALA A 111 7.16 -11.22 -11.35
C ALA A 111 5.72 -11.66 -11.00
N THR A 112 4.71 -11.03 -11.61
CA THR A 112 3.30 -11.39 -11.43
C THR A 112 2.93 -12.68 -12.13
N GLY A 113 3.57 -13.03 -13.24
CA GLY A 113 3.39 -14.34 -13.90
C GLY A 113 3.83 -15.51 -13.02
N HIS A 114 4.71 -15.29 -12.05
CA HIS A 114 5.07 -16.29 -11.03
C HIS A 114 4.01 -16.39 -9.92
N PHE A 115 3.38 -15.26 -9.57
CA PHE A 115 2.24 -15.21 -8.66
C PHE A 115 0.95 -15.44 -9.45
N LYS A 116 0.58 -16.69 -9.73
CA LYS A 116 -0.65 -17.02 -10.47
C LYS A 116 -1.87 -16.42 -9.76
N VAL A 117 -2.25 -15.21 -10.15
CA VAL A 117 -3.43 -14.49 -9.63
C VAL A 117 -4.67 -15.38 -9.75
N ASN A 118 -4.75 -16.16 -10.83
CA ASN A 118 -5.81 -17.16 -11.03
C ASN A 118 -5.84 -18.23 -9.93
N HIS A 119 -4.68 -18.68 -9.44
CA HIS A 119 -4.62 -19.67 -8.35
C HIS A 119 -5.10 -19.07 -7.02
N CYS A 120 -4.72 -17.82 -6.70
CA CYS A 120 -5.26 -17.14 -5.52
C CYS A 120 -6.77 -16.91 -5.63
N LEU A 121 -7.28 -16.49 -6.80
CA LEU A 121 -8.71 -16.35 -7.03
C LEU A 121 -9.45 -17.69 -6.87
N GLU A 122 -8.90 -18.79 -7.38
CA GLU A 122 -9.46 -20.12 -7.19
C GLU A 122 -9.49 -20.54 -5.71
N VAL A 123 -8.45 -20.19 -4.95
CA VAL A 123 -8.39 -20.47 -3.50
C VAL A 123 -9.43 -19.64 -2.74
N VAL A 124 -9.52 -18.34 -3.03
CA VAL A 124 -10.49 -17.43 -2.38
C VAL A 124 -11.93 -17.84 -2.69
N THR A 125 -12.25 -18.10 -3.96
CA THR A 125 -13.60 -18.53 -4.36
C THR A 125 -14.00 -19.88 -3.76
N LYS A 126 -13.06 -20.81 -3.59
CA LYS A 126 -13.32 -22.07 -2.86
C LYS A 126 -13.58 -21.83 -1.38
N ALA A 127 -12.87 -20.88 -0.76
CA ALA A 127 -13.08 -20.51 0.63
C ALA A 127 -14.45 -19.85 0.82
N GLU A 128 -14.84 -18.93 -0.06
CA GLU A 128 -16.16 -18.27 -0.04
C GLU A 128 -17.31 -19.28 -0.13
N LYS A 129 -17.24 -20.26 -1.04
CA LYS A 129 -18.26 -21.32 -1.14
C LYS A 129 -18.36 -22.17 0.11
N LYS A 130 -17.23 -22.50 0.75
CA LYS A 130 -17.23 -23.23 2.03
C LYS A 130 -17.88 -22.41 3.14
N LEU A 131 -17.61 -21.11 3.16
CA LEU A 131 -18.17 -20.18 4.14
C LEU A 131 -19.68 -19.99 3.95
N GLU A 132 -20.16 -19.93 2.71
CA GLU A 132 -21.59 -19.90 2.39
C GLU A 132 -22.30 -21.18 2.86
N LYS A 133 -21.72 -22.35 2.61
CA LYS A 133 -22.23 -23.64 3.10
C LYS A 133 -22.33 -23.67 4.63
N ALA A 134 -21.28 -23.25 5.32
CA ALA A 134 -21.28 -23.19 6.79
C ALA A 134 -22.32 -22.19 7.34
N ARG A 135 -22.53 -21.05 6.67
CA ARG A 135 -23.59 -20.09 7.03
C ARG A 135 -24.99 -20.68 6.85
N ALA A 136 -25.22 -21.44 5.78
CA ALA A 136 -26.50 -22.11 5.56
C ALA A 136 -26.80 -23.15 6.65
N GLU A 137 -25.80 -23.95 7.03
CA GLU A 137 -25.90 -24.93 8.13
C GLU A 137 -26.19 -24.24 9.48
N LEU A 138 -25.51 -23.13 9.77
CA LEU A 138 -25.77 -22.33 10.98
C LEU A 138 -27.21 -21.80 11.03
N ASN A 139 -27.71 -21.30 9.90
CA ASN A 139 -29.08 -20.75 9.83
C ASN A 139 -30.13 -21.85 9.95
N ALA A 140 -29.89 -23.04 9.39
CA ALA A 140 -30.78 -24.19 9.59
C ALA A 140 -30.85 -24.61 11.06
N ALA A 141 -29.70 -24.73 11.73
CA ALA A 141 -29.66 -25.06 13.16
C ALA A 141 -30.34 -24.00 14.04
N LYS A 142 -30.20 -22.71 13.70
CA LYS A 142 -30.93 -21.63 14.39
C LYS A 142 -32.44 -21.75 14.25
N ALA A 143 -32.93 -22.08 13.06
CA ALA A 143 -34.36 -22.26 12.82
C ALA A 143 -34.94 -23.46 13.59
N GLU A 144 -34.18 -24.57 13.71
CA GLU A 144 -34.57 -25.71 14.54
C GLU A 144 -34.67 -25.35 16.03
N LEU A 145 -33.70 -24.57 16.54
CA LEU A 145 -33.71 -24.10 17.92
C LEU A 145 -34.91 -23.18 18.20
N GLU A 146 -35.21 -22.26 17.29
CA GLU A 146 -36.35 -21.34 17.41
C GLU A 146 -37.68 -22.09 17.42
N LYS A 147 -37.83 -23.11 16.55
CA LYS A 147 -39.00 -24.00 16.57
C LYS A 147 -39.14 -24.74 17.89
N ALA A 148 -38.04 -25.26 18.43
CA ALA A 148 -38.05 -25.96 19.71
C ALA A 148 -38.40 -25.03 20.90
N LEU A 149 -38.00 -23.76 20.84
CA LEU A 149 -38.38 -22.76 21.85
C LEU A 149 -39.88 -22.45 21.78
N GLN A 150 -40.44 -22.26 20.58
CA GLN A 150 -41.87 -22.03 20.39
C GLN A 150 -42.71 -23.22 20.93
N GLU A 151 -42.29 -24.45 20.63
CA GLU A 151 -42.97 -25.66 21.13
C GLU A 151 -42.96 -25.74 22.66
N ASN A 152 -41.88 -25.29 23.32
CA ASN A 152 -41.80 -25.24 24.78
C ASN A 152 -42.66 -24.12 25.39
N GLU A 153 -42.74 -22.95 24.74
CA GLU A 153 -43.62 -21.85 25.18
C GLU A 153 -45.10 -22.25 25.09
N ASP A 154 -45.50 -22.93 24.01
CA ASP A 154 -46.86 -23.43 23.84
C ASP A 154 -47.22 -24.49 24.90
N ALA A 155 -46.26 -25.32 25.34
CA ALA A 155 -46.46 -26.32 26.37
C ALA A 155 -46.72 -25.73 27.79
N TYR A 156 -46.30 -24.48 28.04
CA TYR A 156 -46.49 -23.81 29.34
C TYR A 156 -47.76 -22.95 29.40
N SER A 157 -48.54 -22.83 28.30
CA SER A 157 -49.82 -22.10 28.25
C SER A 157 -51.04 -22.93 28.71
N VAL A 158 -50.84 -24.05 29.40
CA VAL A 158 -51.92 -24.92 29.90
C VAL A 158 -52.43 -24.43 31.26
N GLU A 159 -53.63 -23.83 31.20
CA GLU A 159 -54.65 -23.69 32.25
C GLU A 159 -54.24 -23.04 33.58
N GLY A 160 -54.22 -21.70 33.55
CA GLY A 160 -54.60 -20.90 34.72
C GLY A 160 -56.12 -20.70 34.75
N ASP A 161 -56.87 -21.77 35.05
CA ASP A 161 -58.19 -21.65 35.69
C ASP A 161 -57.98 -21.85 37.19
N GLY A 162 -58.33 -20.85 38.00
CA GLY A 162 -58.17 -20.98 39.45
C GLY A 162 -58.14 -19.68 40.22
N THR A 163 -59.34 -19.17 40.47
CA THR A 163 -59.83 -18.69 41.78
C THR A 163 -59.03 -17.63 42.53
N ASP A 164 -59.68 -16.48 42.66
CA ASP A 164 -59.50 -15.51 43.74
C ASP A 164 -59.56 -16.21 45.10
N ASP A 165 -58.45 -16.31 45.82
CA ASP A 165 -58.45 -16.34 47.28
C ASP A 165 -57.18 -15.63 47.79
N GLU A 166 -57.43 -14.39 48.20
CA GLU A 166 -56.48 -13.42 48.74
C GLU A 166 -56.10 -13.82 50.18
N GLU A 167 -55.28 -14.86 50.36
CA GLU A 167 -54.68 -15.18 51.65
C GLU A 167 -53.28 -14.59 51.81
N ASN A 168 -53.27 -13.45 52.48
CA ASN A 168 -52.16 -12.84 53.20
C ASN A 168 -51.40 -13.87 54.07
N CYS A 169 -50.27 -14.36 53.59
CA CYS A 169 -49.28 -15.10 54.38
C CYS A 169 -47.94 -14.34 54.39
N GLY A 170 -47.55 -13.96 55.61
CA GLY A 170 -46.41 -13.09 55.89
C GLY A 170 -45.07 -13.58 55.33
N SER A 171 -44.30 -12.60 54.86
CA SER A 171 -42.94 -12.75 54.37
C SER A 171 -42.01 -13.28 55.47
N PRO A 172 -41.29 -14.39 55.27
CA PRO A 172 -40.09 -14.67 56.02
C PRO A 172 -38.95 -13.87 55.38
N GLU A 173 -38.36 -12.94 56.14
CA GLU A 173 -37.10 -12.31 55.80
C GLU A 173 -35.99 -13.36 55.75
N ILE A 174 -35.79 -13.99 54.59
CA ILE A 174 -34.58 -14.73 54.29
C ILE A 174 -33.57 -13.75 53.71
N GLY A 175 -32.67 -13.30 54.58
CA GLY A 175 -31.54 -12.46 54.23
C GLY A 175 -30.64 -13.17 53.22
N TYR A 176 -30.76 -12.77 51.95
CA TYR A 176 -29.73 -13.04 50.95
C TYR A 176 -28.53 -12.17 51.27
N GLY A 177 -27.59 -12.75 52.02
CA GLY A 177 -26.25 -12.22 52.19
C GLY A 177 -25.61 -12.01 50.81
N SER A 178 -25.43 -10.75 50.46
CA SER A 178 -24.67 -10.27 49.32
C SER A 178 -23.18 -10.57 49.53
N ASN A 179 -22.76 -11.82 49.33
CA ASN A 179 -21.38 -12.16 49.04
C ASN A 179 -21.21 -12.36 47.54
N LEU A 180 -21.43 -11.27 46.80
CA LEU A 180 -20.76 -11.07 45.52
C LEU A 180 -19.31 -10.72 45.87
N SER A 181 -18.50 -11.74 46.13
CA SER A 181 -17.05 -11.57 46.21
C SER A 181 -16.62 -10.86 44.93
N GLN A 182 -16.01 -9.70 45.11
CA GLN A 182 -15.27 -8.99 44.08
C GLN A 182 -14.18 -9.94 43.57
N GLY A 183 -14.52 -10.80 42.63
CA GLY A 183 -13.54 -11.43 41.77
C GLY A 183 -12.88 -10.26 41.05
N GLU A 184 -11.66 -9.95 41.46
CA GLU A 184 -10.77 -9.01 40.81
C GLU A 184 -10.80 -9.34 39.32
N ARG A 185 -11.55 -8.53 38.55
CA ARG A 185 -11.42 -8.55 37.11
C ARG A 185 -10.03 -7.99 36.87
N SER A 186 -9.08 -8.89 36.62
CA SER A 186 -7.80 -8.50 36.04
C SER A 186 -8.11 -7.56 34.87
N PRO A 187 -7.49 -6.37 34.82
CA PRO A 187 -7.70 -5.44 33.73
C PRO A 187 -7.45 -6.19 32.42
N MET A 188 -8.37 -6.05 31.46
CA MET A 188 -8.14 -6.60 30.14
C MET A 188 -6.83 -6.00 29.60
N PRO A 189 -5.90 -6.83 29.11
CA PRO A 189 -4.65 -6.34 28.54
C PRO A 189 -4.97 -5.32 27.45
N THR A 190 -4.25 -4.20 27.47
CA THR A 190 -4.41 -3.17 26.43
C THR A 190 -3.95 -3.75 25.09
N LEU A 191 -4.43 -3.17 23.98
CA LEU A 191 -4.00 -3.58 22.65
C LEU A 191 -2.46 -3.61 22.53
N GLU A 192 -1.75 -2.69 23.19
CA GLU A 192 -0.28 -2.64 23.22
C GLU A 192 0.37 -3.88 23.87
N GLU A 193 -0.22 -4.45 24.93
CA GLU A 193 0.29 -5.68 25.55
C GLU A 193 0.03 -6.93 24.70
N LEU A 194 -1.03 -6.92 23.89
CA LEU A 194 -1.48 -8.09 23.13
C LEU A 194 -0.73 -8.28 21.81
N VAL A 195 -0.19 -7.21 21.20
CA VAL A 195 0.48 -7.29 19.90
C VAL A 195 2.01 -7.30 19.98
N GLY A 196 2.60 -7.04 21.15
CA GLY A 196 4.04 -6.90 21.31
C GLY A 196 4.58 -5.64 20.62
N GLU A 197 5.62 -5.04 21.20
CA GLU A 197 6.17 -3.73 20.78
C GLU A 197 6.68 -3.71 19.32
N ASP A 198 6.81 -4.87 18.66
CA ASP A 198 7.31 -5.00 17.30
C ASP A 198 6.27 -4.72 16.19
N TRP A 199 4.98 -4.55 16.51
CA TRP A 199 3.92 -4.33 15.48
C TRP A 199 3.53 -2.86 15.24
N VAL A 200 3.85 -1.95 16.15
CA VAL A 200 3.47 -0.53 16.00
C VAL A 200 4.28 0.15 14.88
N ASP A 201 5.53 -0.27 14.68
CA ASP A 201 6.39 0.21 13.59
C ASP A 201 5.94 -0.29 12.21
N ALA A 202 5.29 -1.45 12.12
CA ALA A 202 4.82 -2.00 10.84
C ALA A 202 3.57 -1.27 10.31
N VAL A 203 2.72 -0.73 11.20
CA VAL A 203 1.47 -0.04 10.81
C VAL A 203 1.71 1.46 10.53
N MET A 204 2.73 2.09 11.14
CA MET A 204 3.12 3.47 10.85
C MET A 204 3.74 3.66 9.44
N VAL A 205 4.23 2.60 8.79
CA VAL A 205 4.85 2.69 7.44
C VAL A 205 3.80 2.77 6.30
N ALA A 206 2.52 2.52 6.58
CA ALA A 206 1.44 2.56 5.58
C ALA A 206 0.56 3.83 5.62
N GLY A 207 0.87 4.80 6.49
CA GLY A 207 0.13 6.06 6.62
C GLY A 207 0.79 7.21 5.85
N CYS A 208 0.08 7.75 4.86
CA CYS A 208 0.45 8.96 4.12
C CYS A 208 0.87 10.12 5.04
N GLY A 209 2.17 10.42 5.09
CA GLY A 209 2.69 11.65 5.66
C GLY A 209 2.72 12.77 4.63
N GLU A 210 1.83 13.76 4.76
CA GLU A 210 2.16 15.13 4.38
C GLU A 210 3.02 15.74 5.50
N PRO A 211 4.17 16.38 5.19
CA PRO A 211 4.95 17.06 6.21
C PRO A 211 4.30 18.39 6.61
N PRO A 212 4.31 18.78 7.90
CA PRO A 212 3.92 20.12 8.29
C PRO A 212 4.96 21.14 7.80
N ALA A 213 4.47 22.25 7.26
CA ALA A 213 5.26 23.41 6.89
C ALA A 213 5.94 24.01 8.13
N THR A 214 7.27 23.91 8.21
CA THR A 214 8.05 24.66 9.20
C THR A 214 8.36 26.05 8.66
N THR A 215 7.68 27.02 9.25
CA THR A 215 7.93 28.46 9.23
C THR A 215 9.35 28.82 9.67
N THR A 216 9.98 29.68 8.87
CA THR A 216 10.70 30.91 9.23
C THR A 216 11.31 31.02 10.64
N THR A 217 12.64 31.19 10.72
CA THR A 217 13.35 32.26 11.48
C THR A 217 14.87 32.06 11.43
N GLY A 218 15.63 33.15 11.35
CA GLY A 218 16.99 33.20 11.90
C GLY A 218 18.13 33.58 10.94
N THR A 219 18.20 34.83 10.54
CA THR A 219 19.46 35.49 10.15
C THR A 219 20.33 35.68 11.39
N PRO A 220 21.66 35.52 11.27
CA PRO A 220 22.52 36.49 11.95
C PRO A 220 23.57 37.09 11.00
N SER A 221 23.63 38.42 11.04
CA SER A 221 24.74 39.23 10.55
C SER A 221 26.06 38.77 11.16
N ILE A 222 27.07 38.58 10.32
CA ILE A 222 28.47 38.58 10.75
C ILE A 222 29.18 39.67 9.96
N LEU A 223 29.43 40.76 10.68
CA LEU A 223 30.37 41.82 10.37
C LEU A 223 31.74 41.33 10.86
N VAL A 224 32.73 41.19 9.97
CA VAL A 224 34.13 41.11 10.36
C VAL A 224 34.92 42.10 9.51
N LYS A 225 35.74 42.86 10.23
CA LYS A 225 36.58 44.00 9.86
C LYS A 225 37.55 43.72 8.72
#